data_AF-A0A1G2HHH2-F1
#
_entry.id   AF-A0A1G2HHH2-F1
#
_cell.length_a   1.000
_cell.length_b   1.000
_cell.length_c   1.000
_cell.angle_alpha   90.00
_cell.angle_beta   90.00
_cell.angle_gamma   90.00
#
_symmetry.space_group_name_H-M   'P 1'
#
loop_
_entity.id
_entity.type
_entity.pdbx_description
1 polymer ?
#
loop_
_entity_poly.entity_id
_entity_poly.type
_entity_poly.pdbx_seq_one_letter_code
_entity_poly.pdbx_strand_id
1 'polypeptide(L)' 'MPQENLIRLISKKCPGIVYYTAKNKKKVERKLEFKKFCKITRKHEIFTEAKKK' A
#
# COMPACT_ATOMS: atom_id res chain seq x y z
N MET A 1 -6.17 2.21 -21.00
CA MET A 1 -6.43 3.34 -20.08
C MET A 1 -5.36 3.35 -18.99
N PRO A 2 -4.62 4.45 -18.78
CA PRO A 2 -3.62 4.53 -17.71
C PRO A 2 -4.30 4.61 -16.32
N GLN A 3 -3.83 3.81 -15.37
CA GLN A 3 -4.31 3.86 -13.98
C GLN A 3 -3.52 4.92 -13.18
N GLU A 4 -3.94 6.18 -13.29
CA GLU A 4 -3.23 7.33 -12.70
C GLU A 4 -3.22 7.37 -11.17
N ASN A 5 -4.23 6.79 -10.55
CA ASN A 5 -4.45 6.83 -9.11
C ASN A 5 -4.00 5.56 -8.38
N LEU A 6 -3.45 4.58 -9.10
CA LEU A 6 -3.05 3.31 -8.50
C LEU A 6 -1.71 3.46 -7.77
N ILE A 7 -1.71 3.05 -6.51
CA ILE A 7 -0.55 3.05 -5.62
C ILE A 7 -0.32 1.66 -5.04
N ARG A 8 0.92 1.41 -4.59
CA ARG A 8 1.31 0.17 -3.92
C ARG A 8 1.39 0.41 -2.43
N LEU A 9 1.04 -0.60 -1.65
CA LEU A 9 1.22 -0.63 -0.20
C LEU A 9 2.22 -1.75 0.12
N ILE A 10 3.31 -1.39 0.80
CA ILE A 10 4.42 -2.27 1.12
C ILE A 10 4.71 -2.17 2.61
N SER A 11 4.97 -3.31 3.25
CA SER A 11 5.47 -3.39 4.62
C SER A 11 6.88 -3.96 4.61
N LYS A 12 7.79 -3.42 5.43
CA LYS A 12 9.16 -3.95 5.59
C LYS A 12 9.18 -5.35 6.22
N LYS A 13 8.19 -5.65 7.04
CA LYS A 13 8.06 -6.89 7.80
C LYS A 13 7.43 -8.02 6.97
N CYS A 14 6.82 -7.69 5.83
CA CYS A 14 6.18 -8.64 4.92
C CYS A 14 6.77 -8.56 3.52
N PRO A 15 8.02 -9.04 3.34
CA PRO A 15 8.66 -9.05 2.04
C PRO A 15 7.85 -9.91 1.06
N GLY A 16 7.60 -9.38 -0.15
CA GLY A 16 6.89 -10.09 -1.22
C GLY A 16 5.37 -9.89 -1.26
N ILE A 17 4.74 -9.36 -0.20
CA ILE A 17 3.29 -9.05 -0.20
C ILE A 17 3.08 -7.58 -0.55
N VAL A 18 2.34 -7.34 -1.62
CA VAL A 18 2.05 -6.01 -2.14
C VAL A 18 0.55 -5.88 -2.32
N TYR A 19 -0.03 -4.87 -1.69
CA TYR A 19 -1.42 -4.51 -1.96
C TYR A 19 -1.49 -3.34 -2.93
N TYR A 20 -2.45 -3.37 -3.84
CA TYR A 20 -2.74 -2.25 -4.73
C TYR A 20 -4.00 -1.56 -4.24
N THR A 21 -3.93 -0.23 -4.16
CA THR A 21 -5.09 0.59 -3.81
C THR A 21 -5.14 1.82 -4.71
N ALA A 22 -6.31 2.44 -4.83
CA ALA A 22 -6.45 3.71 -5.50
C ALA A 22 -6.40 4.84 -4.48
N LYS A 23 -5.64 5.90 -4.78
CA LYS A 23 -5.58 7.12 -3.99
C LYS A 23 -5.88 8.32 -4.88
N ASN A 24 -6.80 9.17 -4.42
CA ASN A 24 -7.03 10.46 -5.03
C ASN A 24 -5.97 11.46 -4.56
N LYS A 25 -4.99 11.73 -5.42
CA LYS A 25 -3.86 12.63 -5.14
C LYS A 25 -4.28 14.07 -4.83
N LYS A 26 -5.45 14.52 -5.31
CA LYS A 26 -5.96 15.89 -5.09
C LYS A 26 -6.59 16.09 -3.71
N LYS A 27 -7.15 15.03 -3.13
CA LYS A 27 -7.85 15.09 -1.83
C LYS A 27 -7.00 14.60 -0.66
N VAL A 28 -6.04 13.71 -0.92
CA VAL A 28 -5.21 13.09 0.11
C VAL A 28 -3.75 13.37 -0.20
N GLU A 29 -3.19 14.36 0.49
CA GLU A 29 -1.79 14.80 0.31
C GLU A 29 -0.81 13.95 1.15
N ARG A 30 -1.27 13.43 2.30
CA ARG A 30 -0.48 12.57 3.18
C ARG A 30 -0.23 11.17 2.60
N LYS A 31 0.84 10.51 3.04
CA LYS A 31 1.07 9.09 2.74
C LYS A 31 0.01 8.23 3.42
N LEU A 32 -0.48 7.21 2.71
CA LEU A 32 -1.42 6.25 3.28
C LEU A 32 -0.69 5.16 4.06
N GLU A 33 -1.20 4.89 5.25
CA GLU A 33 -0.75 3.81 6.11
C GLU A 33 -1.96 2.98 6.51
N PHE A 34 -1.94 1.68 6.23
CA PHE A 34 -3.04 0.79 6.54
C PHE A 34 -2.56 -0.43 7.29
N LYS A 35 -3.29 -0.82 8.33
CA LYS A 35 -3.12 -2.14 8.95
C LYS A 35 -3.77 -3.19 8.05
N LYS A 36 -2.96 -4.02 7.40
CA LYS A 36 -3.43 -5.12 6.55
C LYS A 36 -2.86 -6.43 7.05
N PHE A 37 -3.60 -7.51 6.81
CA PHE A 37 -3.16 -8.85 7.15
C PHE A 37 -1.94 -9.23 6.30
N CYS A 38 -0.92 -9.78 6.92
CA CYS A 38 0.22 -10.35 6.23
C CYS A 38 0.21 -11.87 6.31
N LYS A 39 0.33 -12.54 5.16
CA LYS A 39 0.33 -14.00 5.09
C LYS A 39 1.57 -14.65 5.72
N ILE A 40 2.72 -13.94 5.73
CA ILE A 40 4.00 -14.45 6.23
C ILE A 40 4.01 -14.44 7.75
N THR A 41 3.78 -13.27 8.35
CA THR A 41 3.78 -13.11 9.82
C THR A 41 2.45 -13.50 10.46
N ARG A 42 1.43 -13.79 9.65
CA ARG A 42 0.04 -14.15 10.05
C ARG A 42 -0.58 -13.13 11.01
N LYS A 43 -0.16 -11.86 10.91
CA LYS A 43 -0.60 -10.76 11.77
C LYS A 43 -1.01 -9.57 10.93
N HIS A 44 -1.79 -8.66 11.53
CA HIS A 44 -2.08 -7.37 10.93
C HIS A 44 -0.90 -6.43 11.14
N GLU A 45 -0.29 -6.00 10.05
CA GLU A 45 0.87 -5.12 10.05
C GLU A 45 0.58 -3.84 9.30
N ILE A 46 1.39 -2.82 9.56
CA ILE A 46 1.29 -1.52 8.92
C ILE A 46 1.96 -1.59 7.55
N PHE A 47 1.17 -1.41 6.50
CA PHE A 47 1.64 -1.24 5.13
C PHE A 47 1.65 0.24 4.79
N THR A 48 2.79 0.72 4.30
CA THR A 48 3.03 2.11 3.91
C THR A 48 2.95 2.27 2.39
N GLU A 49 2.50 3.43 1.94
CA GLU A 49 2.43 3.78 0.52
C GLU A 49 3.81 3.82 -0.16
N ALA A 50 3.90 3.14 -1.30
CA ALA A 50 5.02 3.15 -2.22
C ALA A 50 4.54 3.49 -3.64
N LYS A 51 5.40 4.15 -4.41
CA LYS A 51 5.11 4.46 -5.82
C LYS A 51 4.99 3.17 -6.63
N LYS A 52 4.05 3.14 -7.57
CA LYS A 52 4.01 2.10 -8.61
C LYS A 52 5.32 2.22 -9.41
N LYS A 53 5.95 1.07 -9.67
CA LYS A 53 7.14 0.98 -10.53
C LYS A 53 6.68 0.87 -11.97
#